data_AF-A0A943JNX4-F1
#
_entry.id   AF-A0A943JNX4-F1
#
_cell.length_a   1.000
_cell.length_b   1.000
_cell.length_c   1.000
_cell.angle_alpha   90.00
_cell.angle_beta   90.00
_cell.angle_gamma   90.00
#
_symmetry.space_group_name_H-M   'P 1'
#
loop_
_entity.id
_entity.type
_entity.pdbx_description
1 polymer ?
#
loop_
_entity_poly.entity_id
_entity_poly.type
_entity_poly.pdbx_seq_one_letter_code
_entity_poly.pdbx_strand_id
1 'polypeptide(L)'
;MIKQTKQKDDNSQKQYKADKKLLINNAKRYTNYLEQAMDRLKKVQTVYTLDSKEYKHAYDEVQRWKYNVDESKLQLKFIRPGNQLDIGYRNYQYDNFVNKLREVFPDDLDLRFHGTTIYYAEQIIKTGRITSTADRYNGYIKSTDLSGEISASNIETIDTTISFFSDLISYQRSLPCGCVFALTPNPETDIDFPNVMKAVDFKKDPSRLFAIFTTPENTPKVKKWINEAGLDSDKVYTFEGFLEAIQEKSKETKFGKTQKLDCVQDIPNNFGIEEIQKIASNSRTSRLANLQSKLKSIFSIKRMEEKDYGTDRD
;
A
#
# COMPACT_ATOMS: atom_id res chain seq x y z
N MET A 1 4.78 20.14 -13.36
CA MET A 1 5.82 19.58 -12.47
C MET A 1 7.10 19.42 -13.29
N ILE A 2 8.16 20.14 -12.95
CA ILE A 2 9.39 20.24 -13.74
C ILE A 2 10.06 18.85 -13.78
N LYS A 3 10.15 18.25 -14.98
CA LYS A 3 11.03 17.11 -15.23
C LYS A 3 12.47 17.58 -15.06
N GLN A 4 13.01 17.48 -13.85
CA GLN A 4 14.45 17.54 -13.65
C GLN A 4 15.06 16.23 -14.12
N THR A 5 15.29 16.14 -15.42
CA THR A 5 16.20 15.14 -16.02
C THR A 5 17.63 15.53 -15.66
N LYS A 6 18.02 15.35 -14.40
CA LYS A 6 19.45 15.20 -14.10
C LYS A 6 19.86 13.86 -14.68
N GLN A 7 20.71 13.90 -15.70
CA GLN A 7 21.48 12.77 -16.21
C GLN A 7 22.03 12.01 -14.99
N LYS A 8 21.40 10.87 -14.65
CA LYS A 8 21.92 9.98 -13.63
C LYS A 8 23.10 9.27 -14.26
N ASP A 9 24.23 9.28 -13.55
CA ASP A 9 25.43 8.52 -13.91
C ASP A 9 25.03 7.12 -14.40
N ASP A 10 25.28 6.79 -15.67
CA ASP A 10 25.02 5.46 -16.26
C ASP A 10 25.84 4.32 -15.62
N ASN A 11 26.64 4.64 -14.61
CA ASN A 11 27.47 3.69 -13.87
C ASN A 11 26.78 3.28 -12.57
N SER A 12 26.04 2.17 -12.61
CA SER A 12 25.34 1.57 -11.45
C SER A 12 26.27 1.32 -10.25
N GLN A 13 27.55 1.06 -10.48
CA GLN A 13 28.56 0.86 -9.43
C GLN A 13 28.93 2.17 -8.73
N LYS A 14 29.00 3.29 -9.48
CA LYS A 14 29.26 4.62 -8.91
C LYS A 14 28.09 5.08 -8.05
N GLN A 15 26.86 4.91 -8.54
CA GLN A 15 25.63 5.23 -7.78
C GLN A 15 25.55 4.40 -6.49
N TYR A 16 25.77 3.09 -6.56
CA TYR A 16 25.82 2.21 -5.39
C TYR A 16 26.84 2.67 -4.34
N LYS A 17 28.07 3.04 -4.74
CA LYS A 17 29.08 3.53 -3.81
C LYS A 17 28.64 4.82 -3.13
N ALA A 18 28.01 5.75 -3.87
CA ALA A 18 27.50 7.00 -3.32
C ALA A 18 26.36 6.76 -2.33
N ASP A 19 25.37 5.95 -2.71
CA ASP A 19 24.23 5.58 -1.87
C ASP A 19 24.68 4.86 -0.60
N LYS A 20 25.61 3.90 -0.72
CA LYS A 20 26.16 3.18 0.43
C LYS A 20 26.87 4.10 1.40
N LYS A 21 27.67 5.05 0.89
CA LYS A 21 28.34 6.05 1.73
C LYS A 21 27.33 6.93 2.46
N LEU A 22 26.26 7.35 1.78
CA LEU A 22 25.17 8.13 2.38
C LEU A 22 24.49 7.36 3.51
N LEU A 23 24.13 6.09 3.28
CA LEU A 23 23.51 5.24 4.30
C LEU A 23 24.41 5.03 5.52
N ILE A 24 25.72 4.80 5.31
CA ILE A 24 26.69 4.69 6.42
C ILE A 24 26.75 5.98 7.23
N ASN A 25 26.79 7.13 6.56
CA ASN A 25 26.83 8.43 7.22
C ASN A 25 25.53 8.71 8.00
N ASN A 26 24.37 8.37 7.41
CA ASN A 26 23.07 8.47 8.08
C ASN A 26 23.01 7.57 9.31
N ALA A 27 23.44 6.31 9.21
CA ALA A 27 23.49 5.39 10.34
C ALA A 27 24.34 5.95 11.49
N LYS A 28 25.54 6.45 11.22
CA LYS A 28 26.39 7.11 12.23
C LYS A 28 25.70 8.32 12.86
N ARG A 29 25.14 9.20 12.03
CA ARG A 29 24.44 10.41 12.49
C ARG A 29 23.26 10.07 13.39
N TYR A 30 22.43 9.11 13.00
CA TYR A 30 21.25 8.70 13.76
C TYR A 30 21.62 7.98 15.05
N THR A 31 22.71 7.21 15.08
CA THR A 31 23.24 6.65 16.33
C THR A 31 23.63 7.76 17.30
N ASN A 32 24.35 8.79 16.84
CA ASN A 32 24.70 9.93 17.70
C ASN A 32 23.46 10.66 18.22
N TYR A 33 22.42 10.84 17.39
CA TYR A 33 21.16 11.44 17.84
C TYR A 33 20.40 10.56 18.84
N LEU A 34 20.43 9.24 18.66
CA LEU A 34 19.85 8.30 19.61
C LEU A 34 20.55 8.39 20.97
N GLU A 35 21.89 8.43 20.99
CA GLU A 35 22.67 8.57 22.23
C GLU A 35 22.30 9.88 22.96
N GLN A 36 22.26 11.00 22.25
CA GLN A 36 21.85 12.29 22.82
C GLN A 36 20.41 12.28 23.33
N ALA A 37 19.48 11.68 22.61
CA ALA A 37 18.09 11.54 23.03
C ALA A 37 17.96 10.66 24.28
N MET A 38 18.72 9.58 24.37
CA MET A 38 18.75 8.72 25.56
C MET A 38 19.27 9.46 26.79
N ASP A 39 20.34 10.26 26.64
CA ASP A 39 20.85 11.07 27.75
C ASP A 39 19.88 12.19 28.16
N ARG A 40 19.17 12.78 27.20
CA ARG A 40 18.09 13.73 27.48
C ARG A 40 16.95 13.05 28.26
N LEU A 41 16.51 11.87 27.83
CA LEU A 41 15.45 11.13 28.50
C LEU A 41 15.83 10.79 29.95
N LYS A 42 17.07 10.36 30.21
CA LYS A 42 17.56 10.13 31.58
C LYS A 42 17.45 11.37 32.46
N LYS A 43 17.82 12.55 31.95
CA LYS A 43 17.71 13.82 32.68
C LYS A 43 16.25 14.23 32.93
N VAL A 44 15.38 14.02 31.95
CA VAL A 44 13.95 14.32 32.09
C VAL A 44 13.30 13.39 33.11
N GLN A 45 13.69 12.11 33.14
CA GLN A 45 13.20 11.11 34.08
C GLN A 45 13.47 11.44 35.56
N THR A 46 14.50 12.22 35.87
CA THR A 46 14.80 12.61 37.26
C THR A 46 13.98 13.80 37.75
N VAL A 47 13.28 14.50 36.85
CA VAL A 47 12.59 15.77 37.16
C VAL A 47 11.09 15.67 36.89
N TYR A 48 10.69 14.94 35.86
CA TYR A 48 9.31 14.89 35.39
C TYR A 48 8.71 13.49 35.50
N THR A 49 7.40 13.42 35.77
CA THR A 49 6.65 12.16 35.79
C THR A 49 6.42 11.61 34.38
N LEU A 50 6.07 10.33 34.28
CA LEU A 50 5.82 9.64 33.02
C LEU A 50 4.69 10.28 32.19
N ASP A 51 3.73 10.92 32.87
CA ASP A 51 2.58 11.54 32.21
C ASP A 51 2.84 12.95 31.67
N SER A 52 3.97 13.56 32.07
CA SER A 52 4.37 14.90 31.63
C SER A 52 4.59 14.99 30.11
N LYS A 53 4.38 16.18 29.56
CA LYS A 53 4.64 16.45 28.14
C LYS A 53 6.12 16.32 27.81
N GLU A 54 6.98 16.73 28.75
CA GLU A 54 8.43 16.70 28.66
C GLU A 54 8.95 15.26 28.58
N TYR A 55 8.45 14.37 29.44
CA TYR A 55 8.79 12.94 29.40
C TYR A 55 8.34 12.32 28.08
N LYS A 56 7.07 12.51 27.70
CA LYS A 56 6.51 11.93 26.47
C LYS A 56 7.28 12.39 25.24
N HIS A 57 7.61 13.68 25.14
CA HIS A 57 8.41 14.22 24.05
C HIS A 57 9.83 13.61 24.01
N ALA A 58 10.53 13.55 25.15
CA ALA A 58 11.87 12.95 25.20
C ALA A 58 11.85 11.44 24.87
N TYR A 59 10.78 10.74 25.29
CA TYR A 59 10.58 9.33 24.97
C TYR A 59 10.33 9.12 23.48
N ASP A 60 9.48 9.93 22.86
CA ASP A 60 9.19 9.89 21.43
C ASP A 60 10.45 10.18 20.59
N GLU A 61 11.30 11.11 21.01
CA GLU A 61 12.59 11.37 20.36
C GLU A 61 13.49 10.12 20.36
N VAL A 62 13.55 9.38 21.48
CA VAL A 62 14.30 8.12 21.55
C VAL A 62 13.74 7.09 20.57
N GLN A 63 12.41 6.89 20.54
CA GLN A 63 11.79 5.92 19.63
C GLN A 63 11.98 6.31 18.16
N ARG A 64 11.87 7.60 17.84
CA ARG A 64 12.15 8.15 16.51
C ARG A 64 13.57 7.81 16.06
N TRP A 65 14.58 8.08 16.88
CA TRP A 65 15.97 7.83 16.47
C TRP A 65 16.30 6.35 16.43
N LYS A 66 15.72 5.54 17.33
CA LYS A 66 15.81 4.08 17.27
C LYS A 66 15.29 3.53 15.94
N TYR A 67 14.10 3.98 15.51
CA TYR A 67 13.56 3.65 14.19
C TYR A 67 14.53 3.99 13.06
N ASN A 68 15.08 5.21 13.04
CA ASN A 68 15.96 5.64 11.94
C ASN A 68 17.29 4.87 11.90
N VAL A 69 17.84 4.49 13.07
CA VAL A 69 19.02 3.63 13.16
C VAL A 69 18.72 2.24 12.60
N ASP A 70 17.62 1.63 13.02
CA ASP A 70 17.22 0.29 12.58
C ASP A 70 16.93 0.27 11.07
N GLU A 71 16.18 1.25 10.57
CA GLU A 71 15.91 1.40 9.14
C GLU A 71 17.20 1.53 8.32
N SER A 72 18.16 2.34 8.79
CA SER A 72 19.45 2.50 8.09
C SER A 72 20.27 1.20 8.07
N LYS A 73 20.27 0.45 9.18
CA LYS A 73 20.92 -0.87 9.26
C LYS A 73 20.28 -1.87 8.31
N LEU A 74 18.94 -1.88 8.25
CA LEU A 74 18.18 -2.70 7.33
C LEU A 74 18.51 -2.34 5.87
N GLN A 75 18.47 -1.06 5.49
CA GLN A 75 18.84 -0.64 4.13
C GLN A 75 20.27 -1.04 3.75
N LEU A 76 21.24 -0.89 4.67
CA LEU A 76 22.63 -1.29 4.45
C LEU A 76 22.82 -2.78 4.19
N LYS A 77 21.94 -3.63 4.73
CA LYS A 77 21.96 -5.09 4.47
C LYS A 77 21.54 -5.43 3.03
N PHE A 78 20.72 -4.58 2.40
CA PHE A 78 20.08 -4.88 1.11
C PHE A 78 20.62 -4.05 -0.05
N ILE A 79 21.32 -2.94 0.21
CA ILE A 79 21.87 -2.08 -0.82
C ILE A 79 22.82 -2.85 -1.75
N ARG A 80 22.66 -2.67 -3.06
CA ARG A 80 23.40 -3.37 -4.11
C ARG A 80 23.52 -2.52 -5.37
N PRO A 81 24.46 -2.81 -6.28
CA PRO A 81 24.46 -2.21 -7.61
C PRO A 81 23.12 -2.44 -8.32
N GLY A 82 22.66 -1.41 -9.04
CA GLY A 82 21.48 -1.50 -9.88
C GLY A 82 21.65 -2.57 -10.96
N ASN A 83 20.61 -3.39 -11.14
CA ASN A 83 20.56 -4.43 -12.17
C ASN A 83 19.64 -3.94 -13.29
N GLN A 84 20.16 -3.75 -14.50
CA GLN A 84 19.40 -3.14 -15.59
C GLN A 84 18.19 -3.97 -16.05
N LEU A 85 18.28 -5.30 -16.01
CA LEU A 85 17.16 -6.18 -16.35
C LEU A 85 16.02 -6.04 -15.34
N ASP A 86 16.36 -6.04 -14.06
CA ASP A 86 15.39 -5.86 -12.98
C ASP A 86 14.83 -4.42 -12.96
N ILE A 87 15.63 -3.39 -13.25
CA ILE A 87 15.15 -2.00 -13.41
C ILE A 87 14.14 -1.92 -14.57
N GLY A 88 14.45 -2.51 -15.72
CA GLY A 88 13.55 -2.56 -16.86
C GLY A 88 12.23 -3.26 -16.52
N TYR A 89 12.31 -4.40 -15.83
CA TYR A 89 11.13 -5.11 -15.35
C TYR A 89 10.27 -4.26 -14.41
N ARG A 90 10.88 -3.57 -13.44
CA ARG A 90 10.13 -2.73 -12.49
C ARG A 90 9.41 -1.56 -13.16
N ASN A 91 10.06 -0.89 -14.12
CA ASN A 91 9.43 0.19 -14.87
C ASN A 91 8.22 -0.34 -15.66
N TYR A 92 8.36 -1.51 -16.29
CA TYR A 92 7.24 -2.15 -16.97
C TYR A 92 6.07 -2.45 -16.02
N GLN A 93 6.32 -2.99 -14.82
CA GLN A 93 5.26 -3.24 -13.84
C GLN A 93 4.62 -1.95 -13.33
N TYR A 94 5.43 -0.92 -13.07
CA TYR A 94 4.94 0.38 -12.61
C TYR A 94 3.93 0.97 -13.61
N ASP A 95 4.19 0.86 -14.90
CA ASP A 95 3.34 1.41 -15.95
C ASP A 95 2.11 0.53 -16.29
N ASN A 96 2.19 -0.80 -16.11
CA ASN A 96 1.22 -1.72 -16.70
C ASN A 96 0.46 -2.60 -15.69
N PHE A 97 1.02 -2.89 -14.52
CA PHE A 97 0.50 -3.95 -13.64
C PHE A 97 -0.92 -3.68 -13.16
N VAL A 98 -1.20 -2.46 -12.69
CA VAL A 98 -2.49 -2.13 -12.08
C VAL A 98 -3.64 -2.27 -13.08
N ASN A 99 -3.45 -1.78 -14.31
CA ASN A 99 -4.47 -1.89 -15.35
C ASN A 99 -4.76 -3.36 -15.68
N LYS A 100 -3.72 -4.17 -15.87
CA LYS A 100 -3.86 -5.61 -16.11
C LYS A 100 -4.55 -6.32 -14.95
N LEU A 101 -4.20 -5.98 -13.71
CA LEU A 101 -4.82 -6.59 -12.54
C LEU A 101 -6.32 -6.31 -12.52
N ARG A 102 -6.72 -5.05 -12.72
CA ARG A 102 -8.13 -4.64 -12.74
C ARG A 102 -8.95 -5.35 -13.82
N GLU A 103 -8.35 -5.64 -14.98
CA GLU A 103 -9.03 -6.36 -16.06
C GLU A 103 -9.36 -7.82 -15.70
N VAL A 104 -8.54 -8.45 -14.86
CA VAL A 104 -8.70 -9.87 -14.48
C VAL A 104 -9.23 -10.09 -13.07
N PHE A 105 -9.38 -9.02 -12.28
CA PHE A 105 -9.77 -9.11 -10.88
C PHE A 105 -11.24 -9.52 -10.74
N PRO A 106 -11.57 -10.58 -9.98
CA PRO A 106 -12.96 -10.99 -9.75
C PRO A 106 -13.74 -9.99 -8.89
N ASP A 107 -15.01 -9.74 -9.24
CA ASP A 107 -15.89 -8.84 -8.49
C ASP A 107 -16.20 -9.34 -7.07
N ASP A 108 -16.15 -10.66 -6.84
CA ASP A 108 -16.46 -11.30 -5.56
C ASP A 108 -15.22 -11.64 -4.72
N LEU A 109 -14.03 -11.25 -5.16
CA LEU A 109 -12.78 -11.44 -4.43
C LEU A 109 -12.41 -10.18 -3.65
N ASP A 110 -12.60 -10.17 -2.32
CA ASP A 110 -12.12 -9.07 -1.48
C ASP A 110 -10.67 -9.32 -1.05
N LEU A 111 -9.73 -8.61 -1.68
CA LEU A 111 -8.32 -8.56 -1.26
C LEU A 111 -7.88 -7.13 -0.95
N ARG A 112 -6.98 -7.07 0.03
CA ARG A 112 -6.29 -5.86 0.44
C ARG A 112 -4.80 -5.99 0.14
N PHE A 113 -4.16 -4.89 -0.24
CA PHE A 113 -2.79 -4.87 -0.71
C PHE A 113 -1.93 -3.96 0.17
N HIS A 114 -0.97 -4.55 0.86
CA HIS A 114 0.01 -3.85 1.67
C HIS A 114 1.38 -3.88 0.99
N GLY A 115 1.82 -2.72 0.48
CA GLY A 115 3.16 -2.56 -0.10
C GLY A 115 4.19 -2.24 0.98
N THR A 116 5.38 -2.83 0.86
CA THR A 116 6.49 -2.51 1.74
C THR A 116 7.83 -2.71 1.04
N THR A 117 8.85 -2.02 1.53
CA THR A 117 10.25 -2.20 1.11
C THR A 117 10.74 -3.64 1.38
N ILE A 118 11.75 -4.10 0.64
CA ILE A 118 12.25 -5.48 0.73
C ILE A 118 12.74 -5.87 2.13
N TYR A 119 13.35 -4.91 2.82
CA TYR A 119 13.94 -5.17 4.13
C TYR A 119 12.89 -5.22 5.23
N TYR A 120 11.79 -4.49 5.10
CA TYR A 120 10.62 -4.65 5.97
C TYR A 120 9.81 -5.90 5.59
N ALA A 121 9.75 -6.29 4.32
CA ALA A 121 9.16 -7.56 3.92
C ALA A 121 9.87 -8.75 4.60
N GLU A 122 11.21 -8.74 4.67
CA GLU A 122 11.96 -9.75 5.43
C GLU A 122 11.55 -9.79 6.91
N GLN A 123 11.37 -8.62 7.56
CA GLN A 123 10.94 -8.56 8.97
C GLN A 123 9.52 -9.08 9.16
N ILE A 124 8.58 -8.70 8.30
CA ILE A 124 7.20 -9.16 8.33
C ILE A 124 7.15 -10.68 8.20
N ILE A 125 7.87 -11.25 7.23
CA ILE A 125 7.89 -12.69 6.99
C ILE A 125 8.50 -13.43 8.19
N LYS A 126 9.65 -12.99 8.69
CA LYS A 126 10.33 -13.64 9.83
C LYS A 126 9.53 -13.58 11.13
N THR A 127 8.90 -12.45 11.39
CA THR A 127 8.03 -12.30 12.58
C THR A 127 6.70 -13.03 12.39
N GLY A 128 6.26 -13.20 11.14
CA GLY A 128 4.93 -13.67 10.77
C GLY A 128 3.86 -12.61 10.97
N ARG A 129 4.22 -11.33 11.09
CA ARG A 129 3.30 -10.26 11.50
C ARG A 129 3.44 -8.99 10.67
N ILE A 130 2.32 -8.46 10.20
CA ILE A 130 2.23 -7.09 9.67
C ILE A 130 1.66 -6.20 10.77
N THR A 131 2.39 -5.16 11.12
CA THR A 131 2.05 -4.23 12.23
C THR A 131 2.36 -2.80 11.82
N SER A 132 1.83 -1.82 12.55
CA SER A 132 2.21 -0.42 12.38
C SER A 132 3.64 -0.16 12.91
N THR A 133 4.21 0.99 12.55
CA THR A 133 5.43 1.45 13.22
C THR A 133 5.18 1.76 14.70
N ALA A 134 3.97 2.22 15.05
CA ALA A 134 3.59 2.48 16.44
C ALA A 134 3.72 1.22 17.30
N ASP A 135 3.31 0.06 16.79
CA ASP A 135 3.41 -1.21 17.51
C ASP A 135 4.87 -1.66 17.71
N ARG A 136 5.75 -1.36 16.74
CA ARG A 136 7.17 -1.74 16.79
C ARG A 136 8.05 -0.80 17.60
N TYR A 137 7.63 0.46 17.73
CA TYR A 137 8.42 1.53 18.33
C TYR A 137 7.65 2.29 19.42
N ASN A 138 6.89 1.54 20.24
CA ASN A 138 6.25 2.04 21.46
C ASN A 138 5.43 3.34 21.27
N GLY A 139 4.60 3.37 20.24
CA GLY A 139 3.73 4.51 19.93
C GLY A 139 4.30 5.52 18.92
N TYR A 140 5.57 5.38 18.51
CA TYR A 140 6.13 6.26 17.47
C TYR A 140 5.52 5.98 16.09
N ILE A 141 4.85 6.98 15.54
CA ILE A 141 4.16 6.90 14.25
C ILE A 141 5.04 7.51 13.16
N LYS A 142 5.52 6.66 12.24
CA LYS A 142 6.24 7.08 11.02
C LYS A 142 5.38 7.03 9.75
N SER A 143 4.33 6.20 9.75
CA SER A 143 3.33 6.09 8.69
C SER A 143 2.04 6.80 9.11
N THR A 144 0.94 6.64 8.35
CA THR A 144 -0.40 7.08 8.75
C THR A 144 -1.13 6.07 9.63
N ASP A 145 -0.50 4.92 9.93
CA ASP A 145 -1.12 3.81 10.65
C ASP A 145 -1.16 4.08 12.15
N LEU A 146 -2.32 3.86 12.75
CA LEU A 146 -2.47 3.81 14.20
C LEU A 146 -1.97 2.47 14.76
N SER A 147 -1.77 2.41 16.07
CA SER A 147 -1.44 1.15 16.74
C SER A 147 -2.52 0.11 16.50
N GLY A 148 -2.11 -1.11 16.17
CA GLY A 148 -3.01 -2.21 15.82
C GLY A 148 -3.57 -2.15 14.40
N GLU A 149 -3.14 -1.19 13.57
CA GLU A 149 -3.64 -1.00 12.20
C GLU A 149 -2.51 -1.02 11.17
N ILE A 150 -2.88 -1.29 9.91
CA ILE A 150 -1.98 -1.28 8.76
C ILE A 150 -2.69 -0.63 7.57
N SER A 151 -1.97 0.19 6.82
CA SER A 151 -2.43 0.73 5.54
C SER A 151 -2.44 -0.40 4.50
N ALA A 152 -3.59 -0.65 3.90
CA ALA A 152 -3.72 -1.62 2.82
C ALA A 152 -4.77 -1.15 1.83
N SER A 153 -4.41 -0.98 0.56
CA SER A 153 -5.34 -0.55 -0.49
C SER A 153 -6.28 -1.68 -0.92
N ASN A 154 -7.43 -1.36 -1.49
CA ASN A 154 -8.24 -2.32 -2.25
C ASN A 154 -7.88 -2.28 -3.74
N ILE A 155 -8.59 -3.04 -4.59
CA ILE A 155 -8.36 -3.03 -6.05
C ILE A 155 -8.59 -1.65 -6.70
N GLU A 156 -9.48 -0.83 -6.13
CA GLU A 156 -9.76 0.52 -6.63
C GLU A 156 -8.60 1.48 -6.32
N THR A 157 -7.91 1.32 -5.18
CA THR A 157 -6.85 2.23 -4.71
C THR A 157 -5.44 1.66 -4.82
N ILE A 158 -5.26 0.46 -5.42
CA ILE A 158 -3.98 -0.25 -5.50
C ILE A 158 -2.87 0.54 -6.21
N ASP A 159 -3.21 1.49 -7.08
CA ASP A 159 -2.25 2.44 -7.68
C ASP A 159 -1.35 3.10 -6.63
N THR A 160 -1.91 3.43 -5.46
CA THR A 160 -1.16 4.06 -4.37
C THR A 160 -0.10 3.10 -3.82
N THR A 161 -0.49 1.84 -3.59
CA THR A 161 0.41 0.78 -3.12
C THR A 161 1.54 0.52 -4.10
N ILE A 162 1.20 0.36 -5.38
CA ILE A 162 2.20 0.13 -6.42
C ILE A 162 3.10 1.34 -6.59
N SER A 163 2.56 2.56 -6.61
CA SER A 163 3.35 3.76 -6.88
C SER A 163 4.27 4.17 -5.74
N PHE A 164 3.83 4.02 -4.49
CA PHE A 164 4.51 4.61 -3.34
C PHE A 164 5.08 3.61 -2.35
N PHE A 165 4.51 2.41 -2.24
CA PHE A 165 4.82 1.49 -1.14
C PHE A 165 5.49 0.18 -1.61
N SER A 166 5.36 -0.18 -2.88
CA SER A 166 6.01 -1.36 -3.47
C SER A 166 7.50 -1.17 -3.82
N ASP A 167 8.01 0.05 -3.72
CA ASP A 167 9.42 0.37 -4.00
C ASP A 167 9.91 0.01 -5.43
N LEU A 168 9.01 -0.01 -6.43
CA LEU A 168 9.39 -0.29 -7.83
C LEU A 168 10.46 0.69 -8.35
N ILE A 169 10.46 1.95 -7.90
CA ILE A 169 11.45 2.95 -8.28
C ILE A 169 12.64 3.09 -7.29
N SER A 170 12.76 2.18 -6.32
CA SER A 170 13.82 2.22 -5.28
C SER A 170 15.24 1.99 -5.82
N TYR A 171 15.37 1.46 -7.05
CA TYR A 171 16.65 1.28 -7.73
C TYR A 171 17.43 2.58 -7.87
N GLN A 172 16.73 3.73 -7.85
CA GLN A 172 17.32 5.06 -7.80
C GLN A 172 18.18 5.33 -6.56
N ARG A 173 18.01 4.51 -5.51
CA ARG A 173 18.76 4.51 -4.25
C ARG A 173 19.55 3.21 -4.07
N SER A 174 19.79 2.47 -5.16
CA SER A 174 20.52 1.20 -5.14
C SER A 174 19.89 0.11 -4.26
N LEU A 175 18.55 0.14 -4.12
CA LEU A 175 17.78 -0.84 -3.33
C LEU A 175 17.00 -1.83 -4.22
N PRO A 176 16.79 -3.08 -3.74
CA PRO A 176 15.87 -4.01 -4.38
C PRO A 176 14.42 -3.51 -4.32
N CYS A 177 13.56 -4.06 -5.20
CA CYS A 177 12.13 -3.77 -5.20
C CYS A 177 11.53 -4.25 -3.89
N GLY A 178 10.49 -3.59 -3.41
CA GLY A 178 9.70 -4.09 -2.30
C GLY A 178 8.89 -5.34 -2.64
N CYS A 179 8.02 -5.70 -1.71
CA CYS A 179 7.02 -6.73 -1.86
C CYS A 179 5.63 -6.11 -1.67
N VAL A 180 4.64 -6.70 -2.30
CA VAL A 180 3.24 -6.42 -2.00
C VAL A 180 2.61 -7.67 -1.42
N PHE A 181 1.99 -7.52 -0.26
CA PHE A 181 1.24 -8.56 0.42
C PHE A 181 -0.23 -8.41 0.01
N ALA A 182 -0.78 -9.42 -0.67
CA ALA A 182 -2.20 -9.57 -0.88
C ALA A 182 -2.79 -10.32 0.32
N LEU A 183 -3.77 -9.70 0.97
CA LEU A 183 -4.34 -10.12 2.24
C LEU A 183 -5.84 -10.30 2.09
N THR A 184 -6.39 -11.37 2.66
CA THR A 184 -7.84 -11.48 2.85
C THR A 184 -8.23 -10.62 4.07
N PRO A 185 -9.27 -9.78 3.99
CA PRO A 185 -9.76 -9.04 5.15
C PRO A 185 -10.51 -9.95 6.13
N ASN A 186 -10.53 -9.60 7.41
CA ASN A 186 -11.41 -10.23 8.38
C ASN A 186 -12.79 -9.53 8.31
N PRO A 187 -13.87 -10.26 7.99
CA PRO A 187 -15.20 -9.69 7.84
C PRO A 187 -15.77 -9.10 9.13
N GLU A 188 -15.21 -9.41 10.30
CA GLU A 188 -15.65 -8.85 11.58
C GLU A 188 -14.91 -7.56 11.96
N THR A 189 -13.64 -7.40 11.54
CA THR A 189 -12.78 -6.32 12.04
C THR A 189 -12.27 -5.34 10.99
N ASP A 190 -12.36 -5.69 9.71
CA ASP A 190 -11.82 -4.92 8.58
C ASP A 190 -12.93 -4.32 7.69
N ILE A 191 -14.09 -4.03 8.28
CA ILE A 191 -15.31 -3.56 7.57
C ILE A 191 -15.39 -2.05 7.36
N ASP A 192 -14.77 -1.26 8.24
CA ASP A 192 -15.09 0.16 8.37
C ASP A 192 -14.37 1.05 7.35
N PHE A 193 -13.18 0.65 6.89
CA PHE A 193 -12.36 1.47 6.02
C PHE A 193 -11.67 0.66 4.93
N PRO A 194 -11.88 0.99 3.64
CA PRO A 194 -11.35 0.18 2.55
C PRO A 194 -9.82 0.21 2.42
N ASN A 195 -9.17 1.20 3.06
CA ASN A 195 -7.73 1.43 2.97
C ASN A 195 -6.96 1.09 4.26
N VAL A 196 -7.63 0.52 5.27
CA VAL A 196 -7.04 0.18 6.57
C VAL A 196 -7.46 -1.24 6.95
N MET A 197 -6.53 -1.99 7.52
CA MET A 197 -6.82 -3.28 8.14
C MET A 197 -6.26 -3.31 9.55
N LYS A 198 -6.77 -4.23 10.38
CA LYS A 198 -6.08 -4.59 11.61
C LYS A 198 -4.77 -5.30 11.34
N ALA A 199 -3.83 -5.16 12.27
CA ALA A 199 -2.57 -5.87 12.25
C ALA A 199 -2.79 -7.39 12.07
N VAL A 200 -1.99 -8.00 11.21
CA VAL A 200 -2.17 -9.41 10.81
C VAL A 200 -1.07 -10.26 11.45
N ASP A 201 -1.45 -11.42 11.98
CA ASP A 201 -0.53 -12.43 12.52
C ASP A 201 -0.74 -13.76 11.78
N PHE A 202 0.13 -14.02 10.79
CA PHE A 202 0.09 -15.19 9.94
C PHE A 202 0.37 -16.49 10.69
N LYS A 203 0.94 -16.43 11.90
CA LYS A 203 1.12 -17.64 12.73
C LYS A 203 -0.18 -18.05 13.40
N LYS A 204 -1.06 -17.08 13.69
CA LYS A 204 -2.38 -17.33 14.26
C LYS A 204 -3.41 -17.64 13.17
N ASP A 205 -3.35 -16.90 12.08
CA ASP A 205 -4.26 -17.08 10.95
C ASP A 205 -3.51 -17.04 9.61
N PRO A 206 -2.90 -18.17 9.19
CA PRO A 206 -2.16 -18.26 7.93
C PRO A 206 -3.04 -18.04 6.69
N SER A 207 -4.37 -18.16 6.84
CA SER A 207 -5.33 -17.98 5.74
C SER A 207 -5.43 -16.50 5.31
N ARG A 208 -5.04 -15.57 6.20
CA ARG A 208 -4.96 -14.13 5.92
C ARG A 208 -3.98 -13.78 4.80
N LEU A 209 -2.93 -14.59 4.63
CA LEU A 209 -1.97 -14.39 3.55
C LEU A 209 -2.50 -15.05 2.28
N PHE A 210 -2.97 -14.24 1.32
CA PHE A 210 -3.35 -14.74 0.01
C PHE A 210 -2.10 -14.95 -0.86
N ALA A 211 -1.28 -13.92 -0.99
CA ALA A 211 -0.06 -13.95 -1.79
C ALA A 211 0.96 -12.89 -1.35
N ILE A 212 2.22 -13.10 -1.71
CA ILE A 212 3.26 -12.07 -1.76
C ILE A 212 3.76 -11.99 -3.19
N PHE A 213 3.79 -10.81 -3.78
CA PHE A 213 4.36 -10.63 -5.11
C PHE A 213 5.46 -9.57 -5.14
N THR A 214 6.50 -9.84 -5.94
CA THR A 214 7.69 -9.00 -6.10
C THR A 214 8.36 -9.27 -7.45
N THR A 215 9.56 -8.73 -7.69
CA THR A 215 10.31 -8.96 -8.94
C THR A 215 10.91 -10.38 -9.00
N PRO A 216 11.19 -10.90 -10.21
CA PRO A 216 11.90 -12.18 -10.38
C PRO A 216 13.22 -12.25 -9.62
N GLU A 217 13.94 -11.13 -9.52
CA GLU A 217 15.19 -11.05 -8.76
C GLU A 217 15.01 -11.36 -7.26
N ASN A 218 13.93 -10.88 -6.67
CA ASN A 218 13.66 -11.05 -5.24
C ASN A 218 12.97 -12.37 -4.91
N THR A 219 12.25 -12.95 -5.86
CA THR A 219 11.38 -14.14 -5.65
C THR A 219 12.11 -15.29 -4.94
N PRO A 220 13.33 -15.72 -5.34
CA PRO A 220 14.02 -16.79 -4.63
C PRO A 220 14.33 -16.49 -3.16
N LYS A 221 14.67 -15.23 -2.84
CA LYS A 221 14.97 -14.81 -1.46
C LYS A 221 13.71 -14.78 -0.61
N VAL A 222 12.61 -14.26 -1.17
CA VAL A 222 11.32 -14.21 -0.47
C VAL A 222 10.78 -15.62 -0.23
N LYS A 223 10.87 -16.53 -1.22
CA LYS A 223 10.54 -17.95 -1.06
C LYS A 223 11.39 -18.64 0.01
N LYS A 224 12.66 -18.29 0.13
CA LYS A 224 13.50 -18.79 1.22
C LYS A 224 13.02 -18.30 2.58
N TRP A 225 12.76 -17.00 2.74
CA TRP A 225 12.33 -16.44 4.03
C TRP A 225 10.98 -16.97 4.49
N ILE A 226 10.02 -17.11 3.57
CA ILE A 226 8.68 -17.61 3.91
C ILE A 226 8.73 -19.08 4.34
N ASN A 227 9.55 -19.91 3.66
CA ASN A 227 9.81 -21.28 4.09
C ASN A 227 10.49 -21.35 5.46
N GLU A 228 11.51 -20.51 5.71
CA GLU A 228 12.17 -20.41 7.02
C GLU A 228 11.21 -19.98 8.15
N ALA A 229 10.16 -19.22 7.81
CA ALA A 229 9.12 -18.79 8.74
C ALA A 229 8.01 -19.84 8.95
N GLY A 230 8.06 -20.99 8.27
CA GLY A 230 7.03 -22.03 8.34
C GLY A 230 5.73 -21.64 7.62
N LEU A 231 5.80 -20.71 6.67
CA LEU A 231 4.69 -20.25 5.84
C LEU A 231 4.82 -20.84 4.42
N ASP A 232 3.70 -20.90 3.71
CA ASP A 232 3.60 -21.51 2.39
C ASP A 232 4.35 -20.70 1.30
N SER A 233 5.43 -21.26 0.75
CA SER A 233 6.23 -20.60 -0.31
C SER A 233 5.59 -20.59 -1.69
N ASP A 234 4.54 -21.38 -1.92
CA ASP A 234 3.80 -21.35 -3.18
C ASP A 234 2.96 -20.08 -3.31
N LYS A 235 2.74 -19.36 -2.19
CA LYS A 235 2.12 -18.04 -2.16
C LYS A 235 3.02 -16.90 -2.62
N VAL A 236 4.26 -17.16 -3.06
CA VAL A 236 5.18 -16.13 -3.54
C VAL A 236 5.24 -16.13 -5.06
N TYR A 237 4.86 -15.01 -5.67
CA TYR A 237 4.73 -14.84 -7.10
C TYR A 237 5.60 -13.70 -7.65
N THR A 238 5.84 -13.75 -8.96
CA THR A 238 6.15 -12.52 -9.71
C THR A 238 4.87 -11.70 -9.91
N PHE A 239 4.97 -10.49 -10.46
CA PHE A 239 3.77 -9.72 -10.80
C PHE A 239 2.89 -10.46 -11.83
N GLU A 240 3.48 -11.08 -12.85
CA GLU A 240 2.75 -11.90 -13.83
C GLU A 240 2.15 -13.15 -13.19
N GLY A 241 2.92 -13.87 -12.39
CA GLY A 241 2.41 -15.08 -11.72
C GLY A 241 1.23 -14.76 -10.79
N PHE A 242 1.22 -13.57 -10.18
CA PHE A 242 0.07 -13.11 -9.41
C PHE A 242 -1.15 -12.82 -10.29
N LEU A 243 -0.97 -12.19 -11.46
CA LEU A 243 -2.06 -11.98 -12.43
C LEU A 243 -2.65 -13.32 -12.89
N GLU A 244 -1.81 -14.32 -13.17
CA GLU A 244 -2.24 -15.66 -13.56
C GLU A 244 -3.03 -16.33 -12.44
N ALA A 245 -2.54 -16.29 -11.20
CA ALA A 245 -3.23 -16.84 -10.03
C ALA A 245 -4.61 -16.20 -9.80
N ILE A 246 -4.71 -14.87 -9.96
CA ILE A 246 -5.99 -14.15 -9.87
C ILE A 246 -6.92 -14.56 -11.02
N GLN A 247 -6.40 -14.68 -12.24
CA GLN A 247 -7.19 -15.10 -13.39
C GLN A 247 -7.71 -16.53 -13.23
N GLU A 248 -6.93 -17.46 -12.70
CA GLU A 248 -7.37 -18.82 -12.39
C GLU A 248 -8.49 -18.82 -11.34
N LYS A 249 -8.34 -18.04 -10.26
CA LYS A 249 -9.40 -17.86 -9.26
C LYS A 249 -10.68 -17.27 -9.85
N SER A 250 -10.56 -16.34 -10.80
CA SER A 250 -11.71 -15.79 -11.52
C SER A 250 -12.48 -16.86 -12.31
N LYS A 251 -11.77 -17.84 -12.88
CA LYS A 251 -12.38 -18.95 -13.63
C LYS A 251 -13.10 -19.91 -12.68
N GLU A 252 -12.46 -20.31 -11.59
CA GLU A 252 -13.05 -21.20 -10.57
C GLU A 252 -14.39 -20.64 -10.06
N THR A 253 -14.44 -19.33 -9.82
CA THR A 253 -15.62 -18.65 -9.28
C THR A 253 -16.76 -18.54 -10.30
N LYS A 254 -16.43 -18.43 -11.60
CA LYS A 254 -17.40 -18.48 -12.71
C LYS A 254 -17.95 -19.90 -12.93
N PHE A 255 -17.10 -20.93 -12.86
CA PHE A 255 -17.55 -22.33 -13.01
C PHE A 255 -18.33 -22.83 -11.79
N GLY A 256 -18.02 -22.38 -10.58
CA GLY A 256 -18.76 -22.69 -9.34
C GLY A 256 -20.19 -22.14 -9.31
N LYS A 257 -20.51 -21.09 -10.08
CA LYS A 257 -21.88 -20.59 -10.29
C LYS A 257 -22.69 -21.40 -11.32
N THR A 258 -22.13 -22.47 -11.89
CA THR A 258 -22.78 -23.29 -12.95
C THR A 258 -23.31 -24.64 -12.44
N GLN A 259 -23.57 -24.81 -11.13
CA GLN A 259 -24.29 -25.98 -10.61
C GLN A 259 -25.53 -25.59 -9.79
N LYS A 260 -26.60 -25.33 -10.54
CA LYS A 260 -28.04 -25.60 -10.31
C LYS A 260 -28.87 -24.46 -10.87
N LEU A 261 -29.17 -24.53 -12.15
CA LEU A 261 -30.50 -24.21 -12.61
C LEU A 261 -30.86 -25.25 -13.67
N ASP A 262 -31.93 -25.99 -13.39
CA ASP A 262 -32.58 -26.86 -14.35
C ASP A 262 -32.87 -26.07 -15.63
N CYS A 263 -32.64 -26.75 -16.74
CA CYS A 263 -32.89 -26.30 -18.09
C CYS A 263 -34.28 -25.64 -18.22
N VAL A 264 -34.30 -24.36 -18.60
CA VAL A 264 -35.45 -23.75 -19.28
C VAL A 264 -34.99 -23.38 -20.67
N GLN A 265 -35.71 -23.91 -21.64
CA GLN A 265 -35.43 -23.87 -23.07
C GLN A 265 -35.24 -22.44 -23.61
N ASP A 266 -34.35 -22.34 -24.59
CA ASP A 266 -34.11 -21.16 -25.41
C ASP A 266 -35.42 -20.57 -25.96
N ILE A 267 -35.78 -19.37 -25.51
CA ILE A 267 -36.72 -18.51 -26.23
C ILE A 267 -35.86 -17.51 -27.01
N PRO A 268 -35.94 -17.48 -28.36
CA PRO A 268 -35.13 -16.56 -29.15
C PRO A 268 -35.63 -15.13 -28.91
N ASN A 269 -34.75 -14.29 -28.37
CA ASN A 269 -35.09 -12.93 -28.00
C ASN A 269 -35.00 -12.02 -29.23
N ASN A 270 -36.15 -11.51 -29.66
CA ASN A 270 -36.35 -10.84 -30.95
C ASN A 270 -36.39 -9.31 -30.79
N PHE A 271 -35.37 -8.72 -30.15
CA PHE A 271 -35.29 -7.27 -29.94
C PHE A 271 -34.38 -6.61 -30.96
N GLY A 272 -34.99 -5.86 -31.89
CA GLY A 272 -34.31 -5.08 -32.91
C GLY A 272 -33.50 -3.92 -32.32
N ILE A 273 -32.36 -3.65 -32.97
CA ILE A 273 -31.34 -2.64 -32.60
C ILE A 273 -31.93 -1.23 -32.39
N GLU A 274 -33.11 -0.94 -32.94
CA GLU A 274 -33.78 0.36 -32.83
C GLU A 274 -34.37 0.65 -31.44
N GLU A 275 -34.77 -0.36 -30.65
CA GLU A 275 -35.30 -0.12 -29.29
C GLU A 275 -34.20 0.18 -28.25
N ILE A 276 -33.02 -0.41 -28.43
CA ILE A 276 -31.85 -0.15 -27.56
C ILE A 276 -31.34 1.29 -27.73
N GLN A 277 -31.40 1.85 -28.95
CA GLN A 277 -31.02 3.23 -29.20
C GLN A 277 -31.99 4.25 -28.58
N LYS A 278 -33.28 3.91 -28.46
CA LYS A 278 -34.30 4.76 -27.81
C LYS A 278 -34.13 4.81 -26.28
N ILE A 279 -33.69 3.72 -25.65
CA ILE A 279 -33.41 3.67 -24.21
C ILE A 279 -32.11 4.41 -23.85
N ALA A 280 -31.08 4.30 -24.69
CA ALA A 280 -29.79 4.98 -24.48
C ALA A 280 -29.87 6.51 -24.63
N SER A 281 -30.78 7.02 -25.48
CA SER A 281 -30.96 8.46 -25.70
C SER A 281 -31.78 9.14 -24.59
N ASN A 282 -32.80 8.46 -24.03
CA ASN A 282 -33.62 8.99 -22.91
C ASN A 282 -32.89 8.98 -21.54
N SER A 283 -31.90 8.10 -21.34
CA SER A 283 -31.13 8.04 -20.08
C SER A 283 -30.05 9.13 -19.97
N ARG A 284 -29.53 9.65 -21.09
CA ARG A 284 -28.54 10.73 -21.10
C ARG A 284 -29.18 12.10 -20.83
N THR A 285 -30.36 12.38 -21.38
CA THR A 285 -31.09 13.64 -21.16
C THR A 285 -31.64 13.76 -19.74
N SER A 286 -32.11 12.67 -19.14
CA SER A 286 -32.61 12.67 -17.74
C SER A 286 -31.49 12.87 -16.70
N ARG A 287 -30.30 12.29 -16.90
CA ARG A 287 -29.13 12.53 -16.02
C ARG A 287 -28.57 13.95 -16.14
N LEU A 288 -28.48 14.50 -17.35
CA LEU A 288 -28.03 15.89 -17.56
C LEU A 288 -29.02 16.91 -17.01
N ALA A 289 -30.33 16.69 -17.16
CA ALA A 289 -31.36 17.54 -16.57
C ALA A 289 -31.34 17.50 -15.03
N ASN A 290 -31.12 16.32 -14.42
CA ASN A 290 -30.97 16.19 -12.96
C ASN A 290 -29.66 16.83 -12.43
N LEU A 291 -28.56 16.77 -13.18
CA LEU A 291 -27.32 17.45 -12.83
C LEU A 291 -27.45 18.98 -12.94
N GLN A 292 -28.14 19.47 -13.98
CA GLN A 292 -28.41 20.89 -14.14
C GLN A 292 -29.37 21.45 -13.08
N SER A 293 -30.39 20.69 -12.65
CA SER A 293 -31.28 21.12 -11.57
C SER A 293 -30.57 21.14 -10.21
N LYS A 294 -29.74 20.13 -9.92
CA LYS A 294 -28.89 20.11 -8.71
C LYS A 294 -27.90 21.28 -8.69
N LEU A 295 -27.21 21.57 -9.80
CA LEU A 295 -26.31 22.72 -9.88
C LEU A 295 -27.04 24.06 -9.66
N LYS A 296 -28.23 24.26 -10.26
CA LYS A 296 -29.04 25.47 -10.02
C LYS A 296 -29.47 25.62 -8.55
N SER A 297 -29.79 24.51 -7.87
CA SER A 297 -30.14 24.55 -6.44
C SER A 297 -28.96 24.98 -5.56
N ILE A 298 -27.76 24.48 -5.85
CA ILE A 298 -26.53 24.81 -5.10
C ILE A 298 -26.15 26.30 -5.27
N PHE A 299 -26.27 26.85 -6.48
CA PHE A 299 -25.98 28.27 -6.73
C PHE A 299 -27.08 29.22 -6.23
N SER A 300 -28.29 28.72 -5.97
CA SER A 300 -29.38 29.53 -5.40
C SER A 300 -29.28 29.61 -3.87
N ILE A 301 -28.83 28.53 -3.21
CA ILE A 301 -28.59 28.50 -1.75
C ILE A 301 -27.46 29.48 -1.36
N LYS A 302 -26.38 29.53 -2.14
CA LYS A 302 -25.27 30.48 -1.90
C LYS A 302 -25.64 31.95 -2.03
N ARG A 303 -26.73 32.30 -2.75
CA ARG A 303 -27.21 33.69 -2.84
C ARG A 303 -28.13 34.11 -1.69
N MET A 304 -28.64 33.16 -0.90
CA MET A 304 -29.46 33.47 0.28
C MET A 304 -28.60 33.63 1.54
N GLU A 305 -27.44 32.98 1.63
CA GLU A 305 -26.54 33.08 2.81
C GLU A 305 -25.65 34.34 2.83
N GLU A 306 -25.56 35.09 1.72
CA GLU A 306 -24.79 36.35 1.65
C GLU A 306 -25.62 37.63 1.92
N LYS A 307 -26.89 37.51 2.37
CA LYS A 307 -27.77 38.67 2.62
C LYS A 307 -28.12 38.97 4.09
N ASP A 308 -27.62 38.21 5.05
CA ASP A 308 -28.06 38.34 6.47
C ASP A 308 -26.93 38.73 7.44
N TYR A 309 -26.08 39.69 7.04
CA TYR A 309 -25.25 40.46 7.97
C TYR A 309 -25.25 41.93 7.57
N GLY A 310 -26.14 42.72 8.19
CA GLY A 310 -26.10 44.17 8.09
C GLY A 310 -27.34 44.85 8.64
N THR A 311 -27.13 45.55 9.76
CA THR A 311 -27.94 46.63 10.35
C THR A 311 -29.27 46.27 11.01
N ASP A 312 -29.34 46.36 12.35
CA ASP A 312 -29.86 47.62 12.91
C ASP A 312 -29.39 47.88 14.35
N ARG A 313 -29.13 49.17 14.57
CA ARG A 313 -28.89 49.81 15.86
C ARG A 313 -30.23 50.03 16.55
N ASP A 314 -30.25 49.79 17.85
CA ASP A 314 -30.79 50.70 18.87
C ASP A 314 -29.95 50.53 20.14
#